data_AF-A0A8C6HMU8-F1
#
_entry.id   AF-A0A8C6HMU8-F1
#
_cell.length_a   1.000
_cell.length_b   1.000
_cell.length_c   1.000
_cell.angle_alpha   90.00
_cell.angle_beta   90.00
_cell.angle_gamma   90.00
#
_symmetry.space_group_name_H-M   'P 1'
#
loop_
_entity.id
_entity.type
_entity.pdbx_description
1 polymer ?
#
loop_
_entity_poly.entity_id
_entity_poly.type
_entity_poly.pdbx_seq_one_letter_code
_entity_poly.pdbx_strand_id
1 'polypeptide(L)'
;MMERPPRALLLGAAGLLLLLLPLSSSSSSDACGPCVPASCPALPPLGCPLGETRDACGCCPVCARGEGEPCGGGAAGRGHCAPGMECVKSRKRRKGKAGAAAGGPATLAVCVCKSRYPVCGSNGITYPSGCQLRAASLRAESRGEKAITQVSKGTCEQGSLIWDTHPPQRSHNPQVENRCFRDKHSREQGPSIVTPPKDIWNVTGAKVFLSCEVIGIPTPVLIWNKVKRDHSGVQRTELLPGDRENLAIQTRGGPEKHEVTGWVLVSPLSKEDAGEYECHASNSQGQASAAAKITVVDALHEIPLKKGEGAQL
;
A
#
# COMPACT_ATOMS: atom_id res chain seq x y z
N MET A 1 66.67 -3.29 -76.97
CA MET A 1 65.42 -3.06 -77.73
C MET A 1 64.29 -3.17 -76.73
N MET A 2 63.85 -2.02 -76.22
CA MET A 2 62.50 -1.45 -76.43
C MET A 2 61.62 -1.80 -75.24
N GLU A 3 60.85 -0.93 -74.60
CA GLU A 3 60.62 0.51 -74.62
C GLU A 3 59.88 0.75 -73.27
N ARG A 4 60.25 1.79 -72.50
CA ARG A 4 59.44 2.22 -71.34
C ARG A 4 58.39 3.21 -71.86
N PRO A 5 57.08 3.03 -71.60
CA PRO A 5 56.10 4.02 -72.00
C PRO A 5 56.12 5.24 -71.06
N PRO A 6 55.75 6.43 -71.56
CA PRO A 6 55.92 7.69 -70.85
C PRO A 6 54.80 7.96 -69.83
N ARG A 7 55.16 8.80 -68.87
CA ARG A 7 54.28 9.38 -67.84
C ARG A 7 53.18 10.21 -68.50
N ALA A 8 51.92 9.81 -68.30
CA ALA A 8 50.77 10.67 -68.55
C ALA A 8 50.43 11.43 -67.26
N LEU A 9 50.70 12.74 -67.27
CA LEU A 9 50.09 13.69 -66.33
C LEU A 9 48.60 13.79 -66.65
N LEU A 10 47.75 13.42 -65.69
CA LEU A 10 46.34 13.76 -65.69
C LEU A 10 46.08 14.69 -64.50
N LEU A 11 45.84 15.97 -64.79
CA LEU A 11 45.25 16.92 -63.85
C LEU A 11 43.81 16.45 -63.56
N GLY A 12 43.62 15.82 -62.40
CA GLY A 12 42.29 15.50 -61.87
C GLY A 12 41.70 16.71 -61.17
N ALA A 13 40.63 17.24 -61.75
CA ALA A 13 39.85 18.36 -61.26
C ALA A 13 39.30 18.12 -59.85
N ALA A 14 39.25 19.20 -59.07
CA ALA A 14 38.62 19.30 -57.77
C ALA A 14 37.16 18.81 -57.80
N GLY A 15 36.87 17.78 -57.02
CA GLY A 15 35.53 17.37 -56.65
C GLY A 15 35.46 17.22 -55.14
N LEU A 16 35.29 18.34 -54.43
CA LEU A 16 35.00 18.34 -53.00
C LEU A 16 33.56 17.84 -52.83
N LEU A 17 33.38 16.52 -52.82
CA LEU A 17 32.12 15.87 -52.48
C LEU A 17 31.93 16.01 -50.96
N LEU A 18 31.31 17.11 -50.55
CA LEU A 18 30.73 17.27 -49.22
C LEU A 18 29.63 16.21 -49.06
N LEU A 19 30.02 15.04 -48.53
CA LEU A 19 29.10 14.05 -47.99
C LEU A 19 28.32 14.71 -46.86
N LEU A 20 27.13 15.21 -47.17
CA LEU A 20 26.08 15.49 -46.20
C LEU A 20 25.68 14.16 -45.57
N LEU A 21 26.44 13.71 -44.57
CA LEU A 21 25.97 12.69 -43.64
C LEU A 21 24.70 13.28 -43.00
N PRO A 22 23.54 12.62 -43.10
CA PRO A 22 22.39 13.04 -42.32
C PRO A 22 22.82 12.97 -40.85
N LEU A 23 22.84 14.10 -40.15
CA LEU A 23 22.79 14.09 -38.70
C LEU A 23 21.46 13.45 -38.34
N SER A 24 21.50 12.12 -38.15
CA SER A 24 20.45 11.38 -37.48
C SER A 24 20.29 12.03 -36.12
N SER A 25 19.31 12.92 -36.03
CA SER A 25 18.87 13.51 -34.78
C SER A 25 18.27 12.34 -34.00
N SER A 26 19.05 11.70 -33.16
CA SER A 26 18.53 10.77 -32.17
C SER A 26 17.73 11.61 -31.18
N SER A 27 16.46 11.84 -31.50
CA SER A 27 15.46 12.26 -30.54
C SER A 27 15.33 11.16 -29.49
N SER A 28 16.20 11.18 -28.49
CA SER A 28 16.13 10.30 -27.33
C SER A 28 15.00 10.79 -26.42
N SER A 29 13.77 10.55 -26.85
CA SER A 29 12.57 10.68 -26.04
C SER A 29 11.98 9.28 -25.90
N ASP A 30 12.14 8.73 -24.69
CA ASP A 30 11.31 7.68 -24.08
C ASP A 30 11.00 6.43 -24.93
N ALA A 31 11.99 5.55 -25.15
CA ALA A 31 11.72 4.23 -25.73
C ALA A 31 12.48 3.14 -24.99
N CYS A 32 11.82 2.54 -23.99
CA CYS A 32 12.23 1.24 -23.50
C CYS A 32 12.10 0.22 -24.64
N GLY A 33 13.17 -0.54 -24.91
CA GLY A 33 13.15 -1.64 -25.88
C GLY A 33 12.46 -2.90 -25.34
N PRO A 34 12.36 -3.97 -26.14
CA PRO A 34 11.88 -5.27 -25.70
C PRO A 34 12.69 -5.77 -24.49
N CYS A 35 12.00 -6.30 -23.48
CA CYS A 35 12.67 -6.83 -22.29
C CYS A 35 13.42 -8.12 -22.62
N VAL A 36 14.74 -8.14 -22.35
CA VAL A 36 15.61 -9.32 -22.49
C VAL A 36 16.18 -9.67 -21.11
N PRO A 37 15.53 -10.58 -20.35
CA PRO A 37 15.92 -10.86 -18.96
C PRO A 37 17.35 -11.39 -18.79
N ALA A 38 17.86 -12.11 -19.79
CA ALA A 38 19.22 -12.65 -19.77
C ALA A 38 20.31 -11.56 -19.78
N SER A 39 19.98 -10.35 -20.20
CA SER A 39 20.89 -9.20 -20.24
C SER A 39 20.85 -8.34 -18.97
N CYS A 40 20.04 -8.73 -17.99
CA CYS A 40 19.90 -7.96 -16.76
C CYS A 40 21.12 -8.10 -15.85
N PRO A 41 21.54 -7.01 -15.20
CA PRO A 41 22.62 -7.07 -14.22
C PRO A 41 22.21 -7.96 -13.04
N ALA A 42 23.18 -8.71 -12.50
CA ALA A 42 22.96 -9.49 -11.29
C ALA A 42 22.68 -8.58 -10.09
N LEU A 43 21.74 -8.98 -9.24
CA LEU A 43 21.50 -8.31 -7.97
C LEU A 43 22.67 -8.49 -7.00
N PRO A 44 22.81 -7.65 -5.97
CA PRO A 44 23.83 -7.82 -4.94
C PRO A 44 23.77 -9.22 -4.32
N PRO A 45 24.92 -9.85 -4.00
CA PRO A 45 24.96 -11.22 -3.47
C PRO A 45 24.26 -11.36 -2.11
N LEU A 46 24.13 -10.27 -1.36
CA LEU A 46 23.39 -10.21 -0.09
C LEU A 46 21.87 -10.03 -0.27
N GLY A 47 21.39 -10.01 -1.52
CA GLY A 47 20.01 -9.71 -1.86
C GLY A 47 19.64 -8.25 -1.63
N CYS A 48 18.36 -7.93 -1.86
CA CYS A 48 17.84 -6.59 -1.64
C CYS A 48 17.13 -6.50 -0.28
N PRO A 49 17.68 -5.78 0.71
CA PRO A 49 17.16 -5.77 2.09
C PRO A 49 15.78 -5.14 2.24
N LEU A 50 15.30 -4.43 1.22
CA LEU A 50 13.97 -3.81 1.15
C LEU A 50 13.10 -4.43 0.04
N GLY A 51 13.56 -5.54 -0.54
CA GLY A 51 12.90 -6.24 -1.63
C GLY A 51 13.33 -5.72 -3.00
N GLU A 52 12.83 -6.41 -4.00
CA GLU A 52 13.13 -6.15 -5.40
C GLU A 52 11.98 -5.39 -6.07
N THR A 53 12.34 -4.55 -7.02
CA THR A 53 11.42 -3.87 -7.92
C THR A 53 11.96 -3.97 -9.34
N ARG A 54 11.34 -3.27 -10.29
CA ARG A 54 11.80 -3.25 -11.68
C ARG A 54 12.54 -1.95 -11.98
N ASP A 55 13.42 -1.99 -12.97
CA ASP A 55 14.04 -0.80 -13.55
C ASP A 55 12.98 0.17 -14.13
N ALA A 56 13.42 1.32 -14.63
CA ALA A 56 12.54 2.32 -15.25
C ALA A 56 11.69 1.78 -16.42
N CYS A 57 12.14 0.69 -17.05
CA CYS A 57 11.49 0.05 -18.18
C CYS A 57 10.61 -1.15 -17.79
N GLY A 58 10.54 -1.49 -16.51
CA GLY A 58 9.78 -2.65 -16.03
C GLY A 58 10.45 -4.00 -16.29
N CYS A 59 11.69 -4.05 -16.78
CA CYS A 59 12.33 -5.28 -17.23
C CYS A 59 13.21 -5.91 -16.13
N CYS A 60 14.35 -5.30 -15.84
CA CYS A 60 15.36 -5.90 -14.97
C CYS A 60 15.02 -5.74 -13.50
N PRO A 61 15.35 -6.74 -12.68
CA PRO A 61 15.22 -6.63 -11.24
C PRO A 61 16.24 -5.62 -10.71
N VAL A 62 15.79 -4.75 -9.81
CA VAL A 62 16.64 -3.77 -9.10
C VAL A 62 16.22 -3.71 -7.64
N CYS A 63 17.14 -3.35 -6.74
CA CYS A 63 16.75 -3.17 -5.35
C CYS A 63 15.79 -1.99 -5.18
N ALA A 64 14.75 -2.22 -4.40
CA ALA A 64 13.74 -1.21 -4.15
C ALA A 64 14.21 -0.19 -3.10
N ARG A 65 13.62 1.00 -3.17
CA ARG A 65 14.01 2.15 -2.35
C ARG A 65 13.20 2.25 -1.06
N GLY A 66 13.89 2.64 0.00
CA GLY A 66 13.33 2.73 1.35
C GLY A 66 12.59 4.02 1.64
N GLU A 67 11.89 4.05 2.77
CA GLU A 67 11.20 5.24 3.26
C GLU A 67 12.18 6.42 3.42
N GLY A 68 11.78 7.60 2.94
CA GLY A 68 12.61 8.81 2.90
C GLY A 68 13.63 8.87 1.77
N GLU A 69 13.88 7.77 1.07
CA GLU A 69 14.79 7.77 -0.06
C GLU A 69 14.18 8.49 -1.28
N PRO A 70 15.00 9.15 -2.11
CA PRO A 70 14.52 9.73 -3.34
C PRO A 70 13.78 8.71 -4.23
N CYS A 71 12.93 9.15 -5.15
CA CYS A 71 12.28 8.23 -6.09
C CYS A 71 11.84 8.96 -7.36
N GLY A 72 11.62 8.19 -8.43
CA GLY A 72 11.11 8.72 -9.71
C GLY A 72 12.11 9.54 -10.55
N GLY A 73 11.63 10.06 -11.69
CA GLY A 73 12.44 10.74 -12.72
C GLY A 73 12.63 9.87 -13.97
N GLY A 74 12.76 10.50 -15.16
CA GLY A 74 12.95 9.82 -16.46
C GLY A 74 14.30 9.10 -16.58
N ALA A 75 14.73 8.74 -17.80
CA ALA A 75 15.79 7.78 -18.22
C ALA A 75 17.03 7.46 -17.33
N ALA A 76 17.38 8.27 -16.32
CA ALA A 76 18.37 7.97 -15.27
C ALA A 76 17.72 7.81 -13.87
N GLY A 77 16.47 7.34 -13.83
CA GLY A 77 15.50 7.53 -12.74
C GLY A 77 16.01 7.17 -11.34
N ARG A 78 15.56 7.92 -10.33
CA ARG A 78 15.87 7.72 -8.91
C ARG A 78 15.24 6.43 -8.34
N GLY A 79 15.05 5.37 -9.13
CA GLY A 79 14.50 4.09 -8.69
C GLY A 79 13.02 4.11 -8.26
N HIS A 80 12.50 2.90 -8.02
CA HIS A 80 11.13 2.67 -7.55
C HIS A 80 11.14 2.35 -6.05
N CYS A 81 10.09 2.78 -5.35
CA CYS A 81 9.93 2.50 -3.93
C CYS A 81 9.65 1.03 -3.67
N ALA A 82 10.00 0.57 -2.46
CA ALA A 82 9.69 -0.76 -1.98
C ALA A 82 8.17 -1.04 -1.97
N PRO A 83 7.76 -2.32 -2.05
CA PRO A 83 6.35 -2.70 -1.94
C PRO A 83 5.68 -2.09 -0.69
N GLY A 84 4.49 -1.52 -0.87
CA GLY A 84 3.76 -0.83 0.21
C GLY A 84 4.13 0.64 0.42
N MET A 85 4.95 1.22 -0.46
CA MET A 85 5.31 2.64 -0.45
C MET A 85 4.74 3.40 -1.66
N GLU A 86 4.71 4.73 -1.56
CA GLU A 86 4.33 5.64 -2.64
C GLU A 86 5.42 6.70 -2.85
N CYS A 87 5.71 6.99 -4.12
CA CYS A 87 6.67 8.04 -4.49
C CYS A 87 5.98 9.41 -4.53
N VAL A 88 6.16 10.22 -3.48
CA VAL A 88 5.45 11.51 -3.34
C VAL A 88 6.35 12.67 -3.73
N LYS A 89 5.85 13.58 -4.58
CA LYS A 89 6.55 14.80 -4.99
C LYS A 89 6.30 15.93 -3.99
N SER A 90 7.35 16.54 -3.42
CA SER A 90 7.18 17.74 -2.60
C SER A 90 6.77 18.94 -3.46
N ARG A 91 5.52 19.42 -3.32
CA ARG A 91 5.02 20.63 -4.02
C ARG A 91 5.57 21.90 -3.38
N LYS A 92 6.88 22.14 -3.39
CA LYS A 92 7.41 23.48 -3.09
C LYS A 92 7.21 24.37 -4.32
N ARG A 93 6.10 25.10 -4.28
CA ARG A 93 5.69 26.21 -5.16
C ARG A 93 6.86 27.17 -5.40
N ARG A 94 7.47 27.16 -6.60
CA ARG A 94 8.10 28.36 -7.15
C ARG A 94 7.09 29.04 -8.08
N LYS A 95 6.31 29.96 -7.53
CA LYS A 95 5.76 31.07 -8.32
C LYS A 95 6.92 32.04 -8.52
N GLY A 96 7.67 31.87 -9.61
CA GLY A 96 8.84 32.68 -9.91
C GLY A 96 9.31 32.45 -11.34
N LYS A 97 8.81 33.34 -12.22
CA LYS A 97 9.26 33.74 -13.56
C LYS A 97 9.95 32.73 -14.48
N ALA A 98 9.40 32.66 -15.71
CA ALA A 98 9.97 32.06 -16.89
C ALA A 98 11.41 32.55 -17.16
N GLY A 99 12.25 31.60 -17.59
CA GLY A 99 13.58 31.88 -18.14
C GLY A 99 14.72 31.18 -17.38
N ALA A 100 14.99 29.92 -17.71
CA ALA A 100 16.33 29.33 -17.68
C ALA A 100 16.31 27.92 -18.29
N ALA A 101 17.39 27.58 -18.97
CA ALA A 101 17.65 26.39 -19.78
C ALA A 101 17.44 25.04 -19.07
N ALA A 102 17.45 23.97 -19.88
CA ALA A 102 17.46 22.57 -19.48
C ALA A 102 18.34 22.33 -18.23
N GLY A 103 17.71 21.87 -17.14
CA GLY A 103 18.38 21.66 -15.84
C GLY A 103 17.60 22.16 -14.62
N GLY A 104 16.26 22.18 -14.66
CA GLY A 104 15.43 22.60 -13.53
C GLY A 104 15.61 21.69 -12.29
N PRO A 105 15.51 22.24 -11.07
CA PRO A 105 15.84 21.52 -9.83
C PRO A 105 14.94 20.30 -9.69
N ALA A 106 15.58 19.13 -9.56
CA ALA A 106 14.91 17.85 -9.32
C ALA A 106 13.84 18.04 -8.25
N THR A 107 12.56 17.88 -8.62
CA THR A 107 11.50 17.73 -7.62
C THR A 107 11.94 16.62 -6.70
N LEU A 108 12.23 16.95 -5.44
CA LEU A 108 12.63 15.97 -4.43
C LEU A 108 11.40 15.12 -4.13
N ALA A 109 11.25 14.06 -4.92
CA ALA A 109 10.25 13.04 -4.69
C ALA A 109 10.89 11.96 -3.82
N VAL A 110 10.16 11.52 -2.80
CA VAL A 110 10.65 10.56 -1.80
C VAL A 110 9.65 9.44 -1.61
N CYS A 111 10.15 8.25 -1.27
CA CYS A 111 9.32 7.11 -0.91
C CYS A 111 8.72 7.34 0.47
N VAL A 112 7.40 7.22 0.57
CA VAL A 112 6.66 7.33 1.82
C VAL A 112 5.86 6.06 2.04
N CYS A 113 5.88 5.55 3.27
CA CYS A 113 5.12 4.36 3.61
C CYS A 113 3.61 4.62 3.51
N LYS A 114 2.87 3.68 2.92
CA LYS A 114 1.39 3.77 2.88
C LYS A 114 0.78 3.51 4.26
N SER A 115 1.42 2.66 5.07
CA SER A 115 1.04 2.45 6.47
C SER A 115 1.61 3.58 7.34
N ARG A 116 0.73 4.34 8.00
CA ARG A 116 1.10 5.49 8.84
C ARG A 116 0.99 5.19 10.34
N TYR A 117 0.81 3.93 10.70
CA TYR A 117 0.58 3.49 12.08
C TYR A 117 1.53 2.33 12.43
N PRO A 118 1.88 2.17 13.72
CA PRO A 118 2.62 1.02 14.18
C PRO A 118 1.90 -0.29 13.89
N VAL A 119 2.65 -1.39 13.80
CA VAL A 119 2.11 -2.74 13.55
C VAL A 119 2.81 -3.77 14.43
N CYS A 120 2.09 -4.79 14.87
CA CYS A 120 2.67 -5.90 15.62
C CYS A 120 3.13 -7.01 14.65
N GLY A 121 4.38 -7.44 14.75
CA GLY A 121 4.92 -8.57 14.01
C GLY A 121 4.68 -9.90 14.71
N SER A 122 4.73 -10.99 13.93
CA SER A 122 4.65 -12.37 14.42
C SER A 122 5.80 -12.77 15.34
N ASN A 123 6.86 -11.96 15.39
CA ASN A 123 7.95 -12.08 16.34
C ASN A 123 7.71 -11.33 17.66
N GLY A 124 6.49 -10.81 17.89
CA GLY A 124 6.13 -10.06 19.10
C GLY A 124 6.74 -8.65 19.17
N ILE A 125 7.39 -8.19 18.10
CA ILE A 125 8.00 -6.86 18.03
C ILE A 125 7.04 -5.88 17.36
N THR A 126 6.90 -4.70 17.97
CA THR A 126 6.19 -3.57 17.38
C THR A 126 7.09 -2.85 16.38
N TYR A 127 6.60 -2.66 15.15
CA TYR A 127 7.26 -1.88 14.12
C TYR A 127 6.58 -0.52 13.96
N PRO A 128 7.33 0.59 13.83
CA PRO A 128 6.77 1.93 13.63
C PRO A 128 5.87 2.10 12.41
N SER A 129 6.06 1.29 11.37
CA SER A 129 5.21 1.24 10.18
C SER A 129 5.21 -0.15 9.55
N GLY A 130 4.17 -0.45 8.77
CA GLY A 130 4.12 -1.69 7.98
C GLY A 130 5.29 -1.86 6.99
N CYS A 131 5.94 -0.76 6.58
CA CYS A 131 7.11 -0.82 5.73
C CYS A 131 8.36 -1.29 6.48
N GLN A 132 8.51 -0.90 7.74
CA GLN A 132 9.60 -1.37 8.58
C GLN A 132 9.44 -2.85 8.96
N LEU A 133 8.22 -3.30 9.21
CA LEU A 133 7.93 -4.73 9.40
C LEU A 133 8.33 -5.53 8.16
N ARG A 134 7.94 -5.08 6.96
CA ARG A 134 8.31 -5.75 5.69
C ARG A 134 9.81 -5.79 5.48
N ALA A 135 10.52 -4.70 5.73
CA ALA A 135 11.98 -4.65 5.66
C ALA A 135 12.63 -5.65 6.64
N ALA A 136 12.13 -5.76 7.87
CA ALA A 136 12.61 -6.72 8.84
C ALA A 136 12.32 -8.17 8.42
N SER A 137 11.13 -8.43 7.87
CA SER A 137 10.71 -9.74 7.36
C SER A 137 11.65 -10.24 6.25
N LEU A 138 11.93 -9.38 5.26
CA LEU A 138 12.84 -9.72 4.15
C LEU A 138 14.28 -9.98 4.62
N ARG A 139 14.75 -9.25 5.63
CA ARG A 139 16.07 -9.49 6.25
C ARG A 139 16.12 -10.78 7.05
N ALA A 140 15.02 -11.19 7.67
CA ALA A 140 14.93 -12.48 8.35
C ALA A 140 14.99 -13.61 7.31
N GLU A 141 14.21 -13.51 6.23
CA GLU A 141 14.22 -14.47 5.13
C GLU A 141 15.60 -14.58 4.45
N SER A 142 16.31 -13.47 4.25
CA SER A 142 17.66 -13.50 3.65
C SER A 142 18.71 -14.20 4.53
N ARG A 143 18.42 -14.38 5.82
CA ARG A 143 19.22 -15.18 6.76
C ARG A 143 18.72 -16.63 6.90
N GLY A 144 17.69 -17.02 6.16
CA GLY A 144 17.04 -18.33 6.29
C GLY A 144 16.12 -18.45 7.51
N GLU A 145 15.76 -17.33 8.16
CA GLU A 145 14.78 -17.31 9.24
C GLU A 145 13.35 -17.24 8.68
N LYS A 146 12.35 -17.49 9.54
CA LYS A 146 10.94 -17.40 9.16
C LYS A 146 10.54 -15.95 8.91
N ALA A 147 9.79 -15.72 7.83
CA ALA A 147 9.21 -14.41 7.51
C ALA A 147 8.37 -13.86 8.68
N ILE A 148 8.57 -12.58 8.97
CA ILE A 148 7.81 -11.84 9.98
C ILE A 148 6.52 -11.33 9.32
N THR A 149 5.37 -11.76 9.81
CA THR A 149 4.06 -11.37 9.31
C THR A 149 3.41 -10.38 10.26
N GLN A 150 2.59 -9.48 9.74
CA GLN A 150 1.80 -8.61 10.60
C GLN A 150 0.71 -9.43 11.30
N VAL A 151 0.67 -9.36 12.63
CA VAL A 151 -0.35 -10.00 13.48
C VAL A 151 -1.51 -9.04 13.73
N SER A 152 -1.21 -7.78 14.05
CA SER A 152 -2.22 -6.75 14.30
C SER A 152 -1.76 -5.37 13.83
N LYS A 153 -2.72 -4.46 13.61
CA LYS A 153 -2.47 -3.02 13.48
C LYS A 153 -2.37 -2.43 14.88
N GLY A 154 -1.40 -1.54 15.12
CA GLY A 154 -1.05 -1.06 16.45
C GLY A 154 0.17 -1.78 17.03
N THR A 155 0.49 -1.49 18.28
CA THR A 155 1.62 -2.11 18.98
C THR A 155 1.28 -3.55 19.37
N CYS A 156 2.30 -4.39 19.53
CA CYS A 156 2.11 -5.67 20.20
C CYS A 156 1.60 -5.42 21.62
N GLU A 157 0.62 -6.21 22.05
CA GLU A 157 0.07 -6.13 23.39
C GLU A 157 1.20 -6.34 24.40
N GLN A 158 1.47 -5.32 25.23
CA GLN A 158 2.13 -5.54 26.51
C GLN A 158 1.08 -6.22 27.39
N GLY A 159 1.29 -7.50 27.69
CA GLY A 159 0.21 -8.46 27.90
C GLY A 159 -0.83 -8.14 28.98
N SER A 160 -2.07 -8.60 28.74
CA SER A 160 -2.99 -9.01 29.80
C SER A 160 -4.05 -10.00 29.27
N LEU A 161 -3.84 -11.27 29.62
CA LEU A 161 -4.77 -12.37 29.89
C LEU A 161 -6.26 -12.15 29.59
N ILE A 162 -6.81 -12.87 28.60
CA ILE A 162 -7.83 -13.94 28.77
C ILE A 162 -8.04 -14.68 27.44
N TRP A 163 -7.49 -15.89 27.33
CA TRP A 163 -8.10 -16.94 26.49
C TRP A 163 -8.23 -18.20 27.35
N ASP A 164 -9.23 -18.21 28.22
CA ASP A 164 -9.90 -19.48 28.50
C ASP A 164 -10.65 -19.85 27.22
N THR A 165 -10.14 -20.82 26.47
CA THR A 165 -10.87 -22.07 26.16
C THR A 165 -10.11 -22.89 25.12
N HIS A 166 -9.92 -24.14 25.50
CA HIS A 166 -9.41 -25.29 24.75
C HIS A 166 -9.76 -25.32 23.25
N PRO A 167 -8.84 -25.78 22.37
CA PRO A 167 -9.18 -26.12 20.99
C PRO A 167 -10.02 -27.41 20.95
N PRO A 168 -11.11 -27.49 20.14
CA PRO A 168 -11.78 -28.75 19.90
C PRO A 168 -10.88 -29.64 19.03
N GLN A 169 -10.66 -30.85 19.52
CA GLN A 169 -9.95 -31.93 18.83
C GLN A 169 -10.62 -32.19 17.47
N ARG A 170 -9.90 -31.94 16.38
CA ARG A 170 -10.31 -32.37 15.03
C ARG A 170 -9.79 -33.80 14.82
N SER A 171 -10.71 -34.71 14.53
CA SER A 171 -10.44 -36.13 14.30
C SER A 171 -9.43 -36.34 13.17
N HIS A 172 -8.45 -37.20 13.44
CA HIS A 172 -7.45 -37.66 12.50
C HIS A 172 -8.10 -38.71 11.59
N ASN A 173 -8.23 -38.44 10.28
CA ASN A 173 -8.52 -39.47 9.28
C ASN A 173 -7.28 -39.65 8.37
N PRO A 174 -6.55 -40.78 8.45
CA PRO A 174 -5.28 -40.96 7.77
C PRO A 174 -5.47 -41.62 6.40
N GLN A 175 -5.99 -40.90 5.40
CA GLN A 175 -6.14 -41.44 4.03
C GLN A 175 -6.02 -40.41 2.89
N VAL A 176 -5.48 -39.20 3.09
CA VAL A 176 -5.20 -38.29 1.95
C VAL A 176 -3.79 -37.74 2.05
N GLU A 177 -2.82 -38.62 1.83
CA GLU A 177 -1.45 -38.25 1.52
C GLU A 177 -1.26 -38.26 0.00
N ASN A 178 -0.60 -37.19 -0.49
CA ASN A 178 -0.03 -36.99 -1.82
C ASN A 178 -0.91 -36.39 -2.93
N ARG A 179 -0.98 -35.04 -2.92
CA ARG A 179 -0.81 -34.25 -4.15
C ARG A 179 -0.28 -32.84 -3.85
N CYS A 180 1.00 -32.73 -3.52
CA CYS A 180 1.71 -31.45 -3.68
C CYS A 180 2.10 -31.29 -5.16
N PHE A 181 1.14 -30.87 -5.98
CA PHE A 181 1.42 -30.23 -7.26
C PHE A 181 1.23 -28.73 -7.11
N ARG A 182 2.21 -28.02 -7.63
CA ARG A 182 2.55 -26.63 -7.40
C ARG A 182 1.64 -25.73 -8.24
N ASP A 183 0.67 -25.05 -7.62
CA ASP A 183 0.05 -23.85 -8.16
C ASP A 183 -0.09 -22.76 -7.08
N LYS A 184 0.44 -21.57 -7.41
CA LYS A 184 0.26 -20.32 -6.67
C LYS A 184 -1.21 -19.89 -6.73
N HIS A 185 -2.06 -20.49 -5.92
CA HIS A 185 -3.36 -19.90 -5.60
C HIS A 185 -3.29 -19.36 -4.18
N SER A 186 -3.38 -18.03 -4.04
CA SER A 186 -3.60 -17.42 -2.72
C SER A 186 -4.81 -18.10 -2.12
N ARG A 187 -4.66 -18.78 -0.97
CA ARG A 187 -5.75 -19.53 -0.35
C ARG A 187 -6.96 -18.61 -0.20
N GLU A 188 -8.08 -18.99 -0.80
CA GLU A 188 -9.34 -18.30 -0.63
C GLU A 188 -9.70 -18.31 0.86
N GLN A 189 -10.07 -17.15 1.40
CA GLN A 189 -10.28 -16.91 2.82
C GLN A 189 -11.48 -15.99 3.01
N GLY A 190 -12.30 -16.29 4.02
CA GLY A 190 -13.41 -15.41 4.43
C GLY A 190 -12.93 -14.02 4.86
N PRO A 191 -13.83 -13.04 4.93
CA PRO A 191 -13.50 -11.72 5.42
C PRO A 191 -13.04 -11.78 6.87
N SER A 192 -12.02 -11.00 7.20
CA SER A 192 -11.50 -10.81 8.55
C SER A 192 -11.38 -9.32 8.83
N ILE A 193 -12.01 -8.87 9.90
CA ILE A 193 -11.99 -7.48 10.31
C ILE A 193 -10.68 -7.22 11.05
N VAL A 194 -9.77 -6.51 10.39
CA VAL A 194 -8.44 -6.18 10.91
C VAL A 194 -8.50 -5.00 11.87
N THR A 195 -9.40 -4.05 11.60
CA THR A 195 -9.63 -2.93 12.51
C THR A 195 -11.13 -2.67 12.58
N PRO A 196 -11.78 -3.03 13.71
CA PRO A 196 -13.19 -2.75 13.91
C PRO A 196 -13.40 -1.25 14.20
N PRO A 197 -14.62 -0.73 13.97
CA PRO A 197 -14.95 0.61 14.41
C PRO A 197 -14.88 0.75 15.92
N LYS A 198 -14.66 1.98 16.39
CA LYS A 198 -14.54 2.30 17.82
C LYS A 198 -15.67 3.21 18.25
N ASP A 199 -16.11 3.03 19.48
CA ASP A 199 -17.13 3.89 20.09
C ASP A 199 -16.66 5.35 20.15
N ILE A 200 -17.61 6.27 19.92
CA ILE A 200 -17.36 7.71 19.89
C ILE A 200 -18.34 8.40 20.82
N TRP A 201 -17.82 9.32 21.63
CA TRP A 201 -18.59 10.28 22.40
C TRP A 201 -18.29 11.68 21.87
N ASN A 202 -19.31 12.43 21.50
CA ASN A 202 -19.14 13.81 21.04
C ASN A 202 -20.42 14.62 21.28
N VAL A 203 -20.38 15.91 21.00
CA VAL A 203 -21.53 16.83 21.12
C VAL A 203 -22.16 17.12 19.76
N THR A 204 -23.39 17.62 19.77
CA THR A 204 -24.10 18.09 18.56
C THR A 204 -23.26 19.11 17.79
N GLY A 205 -23.32 19.07 16.45
CA GLY A 205 -22.56 19.94 15.56
C GLY A 205 -21.15 19.45 15.23
N ALA A 206 -20.63 18.46 15.96
CA ALA A 206 -19.31 17.90 15.70
C ALA A 206 -19.24 17.14 14.36
N LYS A 207 -18.02 16.91 13.90
CA LYS A 207 -17.71 16.03 12.78
C LYS A 207 -17.06 14.76 13.31
N VAL A 208 -17.66 13.61 13.05
CA VAL A 208 -17.16 12.31 13.52
C VAL A 208 -17.02 11.32 12.38
N PHE A 209 -16.13 10.33 12.56
CA PHE A 209 -15.93 9.28 11.57
C PHE A 209 -15.80 7.91 12.24
N LEU A 210 -16.44 6.90 11.68
CA LEU A 210 -16.18 5.49 11.96
C LEU A 210 -15.31 4.92 10.84
N SER A 211 -14.44 3.97 11.17
CA SER A 211 -13.58 3.27 10.20
C SER A 211 -13.62 1.78 10.44
N CYS A 212 -13.71 0.98 9.38
CA CYS A 212 -13.65 -0.47 9.43
C CYS A 212 -12.73 -0.99 8.31
N GLU A 213 -11.71 -1.74 8.68
CA GLU A 213 -10.71 -2.30 7.76
C GLU A 213 -10.83 -3.81 7.72
N VAL A 214 -10.91 -4.36 6.51
CA VAL A 214 -11.22 -5.77 6.29
C VAL A 214 -10.31 -6.34 5.21
N ILE A 215 -9.84 -7.57 5.44
CA ILE A 215 -9.11 -8.37 4.45
C ILE A 215 -9.92 -9.62 4.10
N GLY A 216 -9.73 -10.20 2.93
CA GLY A 216 -10.34 -11.49 2.57
C GLY A 216 -10.12 -11.82 1.10
N ILE A 217 -10.04 -13.10 0.74
CA ILE A 217 -9.73 -13.54 -0.65
C ILE A 217 -10.90 -14.38 -1.18
N PRO A 218 -11.66 -13.91 -2.19
CA PRO A 218 -11.55 -12.61 -2.90
C PRO A 218 -11.86 -11.39 -2.01
N THR A 219 -11.43 -10.20 -2.45
CA THR A 219 -11.60 -8.93 -1.71
C THR A 219 -13.07 -8.76 -1.29
N PRO A 220 -13.38 -8.61 0.00
CA PRO A 220 -14.75 -8.59 0.44
C PRO A 220 -15.45 -7.28 0.08
N VAL A 221 -16.76 -7.37 -0.12
CA VAL A 221 -17.64 -6.21 -0.20
C VAL A 221 -17.91 -5.72 1.22
N LEU A 222 -17.69 -4.44 1.47
CA LEU A 222 -17.88 -3.80 2.77
C LEU A 222 -19.10 -2.87 2.71
N ILE A 223 -20.09 -3.13 3.56
CA ILE A 223 -21.29 -2.31 3.72
C ILE A 223 -21.39 -1.81 5.16
N TRP A 224 -22.10 -0.71 5.36
CA TRP A 224 -22.40 -0.16 6.68
C TRP A 224 -23.90 -0.17 6.92
N ASN A 225 -24.27 -0.56 8.13
CA ASN A 225 -25.66 -0.57 8.59
C ASN A 225 -25.79 0.24 9.87
N LYS A 226 -26.92 0.92 10.05
CA LYS A 226 -27.34 1.44 11.35
C LYS A 226 -28.27 0.41 12.00
N VAL A 227 -27.92 0.00 13.20
CA VAL A 227 -28.71 -0.91 14.00
C VAL A 227 -29.85 -0.13 14.64
N LYS A 228 -31.08 -0.48 14.29
CA LYS A 228 -32.31 0.05 14.87
C LYS A 228 -33.00 -1.05 15.66
N ARG A 229 -33.57 -0.70 16.82
CA ARG A 229 -34.46 -1.60 17.56
C ARG A 229 -35.88 -1.16 17.28
N ASP A 230 -36.73 -2.07 16.82
CA ASP A 230 -38.15 -1.78 16.64
C ASP A 230 -38.90 -1.80 17.98
N HIS A 231 -40.18 -1.38 17.96
CA HIS A 231 -41.03 -1.34 19.16
C HIS A 231 -41.27 -2.73 19.77
N SER A 232 -41.12 -3.80 18.99
CA SER A 232 -41.17 -5.20 19.43
C SER A 232 -39.84 -5.71 20.00
N GLY A 233 -38.79 -4.88 20.04
CA GLY A 233 -37.48 -5.24 20.57
C GLY A 233 -36.60 -6.03 19.60
N VAL A 234 -37.06 -6.28 18.37
CA VAL A 234 -36.31 -6.97 17.32
C VAL A 234 -35.30 -5.99 16.72
N GLN A 235 -34.08 -6.49 16.55
CA GLN A 235 -32.99 -5.74 15.95
C GLN A 235 -33.14 -5.77 14.44
N ARG A 236 -33.23 -4.60 13.81
CA ARG A 236 -33.25 -4.42 12.36
C ARG A 236 -32.05 -3.58 11.94
N THR A 237 -31.43 -3.96 10.84
CA THR A 237 -30.34 -3.20 10.23
C THR A 237 -30.90 -2.34 9.09
N GLU A 238 -30.53 -1.06 9.08
CA GLU A 238 -30.81 -0.15 7.98
C GLU A 238 -29.52 0.11 7.19
N LEU A 239 -29.54 -0.13 5.89
CA LEU A 239 -28.38 0.09 5.02
C LEU A 239 -28.07 1.60 4.93
N LEU A 240 -26.83 1.98 5.23
CA LEU A 240 -26.36 3.36 5.14
C LEU A 240 -25.84 3.69 3.72
N PRO A 241 -25.87 4.98 3.29
CA PRO A 241 -26.26 6.15 4.07
C PRO A 241 -27.78 6.32 4.28
N GLY A 242 -28.59 5.63 3.49
CA GLY A 242 -30.05 5.81 3.48
C GLY A 242 -30.43 7.16 2.86
N ASP A 243 -31.38 7.85 3.48
CA ASP A 243 -31.93 9.17 3.15
C ASP A 243 -31.28 10.32 3.95
N ARG A 244 -30.21 10.05 4.70
CA ARG A 244 -29.54 11.02 5.58
C ARG A 244 -28.68 12.00 4.80
N GLU A 245 -28.95 13.29 4.96
CA GLU A 245 -28.19 14.37 4.31
C GLU A 245 -26.83 14.67 4.97
N ASN A 246 -26.70 14.38 6.27
CA ASN A 246 -25.52 14.69 7.08
C ASN A 246 -24.52 13.51 7.13
N LEU A 247 -24.75 12.44 6.37
CA LEU A 247 -23.96 11.21 6.42
C LEU A 247 -23.41 10.85 5.04
N ALA A 248 -22.12 10.50 4.99
CA ALA A 248 -21.47 10.01 3.77
C ALA A 248 -20.67 8.74 4.05
N ILE A 249 -20.72 7.78 3.13
CA ILE A 249 -19.88 6.58 3.14
C ILE A 249 -18.81 6.70 2.08
N GLN A 250 -17.59 6.34 2.45
CA GLN A 250 -16.51 6.13 1.49
C GLN A 250 -15.92 4.75 1.69
N THR A 251 -15.70 4.02 0.61
CA THR A 251 -15.00 2.73 0.62
C THR A 251 -13.82 2.81 -0.34
N ARG A 252 -12.64 2.41 0.10
CA ARG A 252 -11.44 2.33 -0.74
C ARG A 252 -10.70 1.02 -0.51
N GLY A 253 -9.98 0.56 -1.54
CA GLY A 253 -9.02 -0.53 -1.37
C GLY A 253 -7.89 -0.12 -0.43
N GLY A 254 -7.40 -1.08 0.34
CA GLY A 254 -6.26 -0.89 1.23
C GLY A 254 -4.91 -0.91 0.49
N PRO A 255 -3.81 -0.63 1.20
CA PRO A 255 -2.46 -0.75 0.65
C PRO A 255 -2.08 -2.20 0.30
N GLU A 256 -2.64 -3.21 0.99
CA GLU A 256 -2.41 -4.61 0.70
C GLU A 256 -3.38 -5.16 -0.37
N LYS A 257 -2.97 -6.23 -1.05
CA LYS A 257 -3.90 -6.96 -1.92
C LYS A 257 -5.02 -7.54 -1.08
N HIS A 258 -6.24 -7.47 -1.60
CA HIS A 258 -7.42 -8.05 -0.97
C HIS A 258 -7.83 -7.38 0.35
N GLU A 259 -7.44 -6.12 0.53
CA GLU A 259 -7.85 -5.26 1.64
C GLU A 259 -8.85 -4.21 1.18
N VAL A 260 -9.82 -3.89 2.04
CA VAL A 260 -10.80 -2.83 1.86
C VAL A 260 -10.98 -2.07 3.18
N THR A 261 -11.07 -0.74 3.08
CA THR A 261 -11.38 0.14 4.21
C THR A 261 -12.62 0.94 3.89
N GLY A 262 -13.55 0.99 4.84
CA GLY A 262 -14.77 1.78 4.78
C GLY A 262 -14.80 2.83 5.89
N TRP A 263 -15.33 4.01 5.57
CA TRP A 263 -15.53 5.10 6.51
C TRP A 263 -16.98 5.59 6.45
N VAL A 264 -17.55 5.87 7.62
CA VAL A 264 -18.80 6.62 7.77
C VAL A 264 -18.44 7.98 8.33
N LEU A 265 -18.73 9.05 7.58
CA LEU A 265 -18.61 10.42 8.02
C LEU A 265 -19.99 10.94 8.42
N VAL A 266 -20.12 11.50 9.61
CA VAL A 266 -21.33 12.21 10.07
C VAL A 266 -20.97 13.65 10.38
N SER A 267 -21.64 14.60 9.72
CA SER A 267 -21.39 16.04 9.84
C SER A 267 -22.56 16.88 9.27
N PRO A 268 -23.20 17.74 10.08
CA PRO A 268 -23.04 17.87 11.53
C PRO A 268 -23.65 16.68 12.29
N LEU A 269 -23.06 16.34 13.43
CA LEU A 269 -23.60 15.33 14.32
C LEU A 269 -24.87 15.84 15.02
N SER A 270 -25.92 15.02 15.05
CA SER A 270 -27.20 15.30 15.72
C SER A 270 -27.56 14.18 16.71
N LYS A 271 -28.54 14.42 17.59
CA LYS A 271 -29.01 13.40 18.54
C LYS A 271 -29.62 12.19 17.83
N GLU A 272 -30.16 12.36 16.63
CA GLU A 272 -30.73 11.28 15.80
C GLU A 272 -29.65 10.34 15.24
N ASP A 273 -28.40 10.82 15.16
CA ASP A 273 -27.27 10.01 14.75
C ASP A 273 -26.76 9.09 15.88
N ALA A 274 -27.17 9.31 17.13
CA ALA A 274 -26.83 8.38 18.19
C ALA A 274 -27.35 6.96 17.86
N GLY A 275 -26.57 5.95 18.26
CA GLY A 275 -26.92 4.56 17.99
C GLY A 275 -25.72 3.69 17.66
N GLU A 276 -26.02 2.45 17.32
CA GLU A 276 -25.03 1.43 16.98
C GLU A 276 -24.91 1.31 15.46
N TYR A 277 -23.67 1.26 14.99
CA TYR A 277 -23.29 1.24 13.58
C TYR A 277 -22.46 -0.02 13.34
N GLU A 278 -22.88 -0.83 12.40
CA GLU A 278 -22.26 -2.11 12.08
C GLU A 278 -21.59 -2.02 10.70
N CYS A 279 -20.32 -2.41 10.62
CA CYS A 279 -19.70 -2.75 9.35
C CYS A 279 -19.87 -4.24 9.09
N HIS A 280 -20.41 -4.59 7.93
CA HIS A 280 -20.61 -5.97 7.50
C HIS A 280 -19.80 -6.21 6.22
N ALA A 281 -18.96 -7.24 6.25
CA ALA A 281 -18.10 -7.63 5.14
C ALA A 281 -18.45 -9.02 4.63
N SER A 282 -18.44 -9.20 3.31
CA SER A 282 -18.86 -10.45 2.68
C SER A 282 -18.03 -10.78 1.44
N ASN A 283 -17.62 -12.04 1.29
CA ASN A 283 -17.08 -12.59 0.05
C ASN A 283 -17.60 -14.01 -0.19
N SER A 284 -17.10 -14.70 -1.22
CA SER A 284 -17.53 -16.08 -1.55
C SER A 284 -17.25 -17.10 -0.45
N GLN A 285 -16.32 -16.81 0.46
CA GLN A 285 -15.87 -17.73 1.51
C GLN A 285 -16.52 -17.47 2.87
N GLY A 286 -17.25 -16.36 3.05
CA GLY A 286 -17.95 -16.08 4.30
C GLY A 286 -18.26 -14.61 4.55
N GLN A 287 -18.64 -14.32 5.79
CA GLN A 287 -19.06 -13.01 6.27
C GLN A 287 -18.41 -12.69 7.63
N ALA A 288 -18.22 -11.40 7.91
CA ALA A 288 -17.73 -10.89 9.19
C ALA A 288 -18.34 -9.53 9.49
N SER A 289 -18.70 -9.29 10.76
CA SER A 289 -19.30 -8.04 11.22
C SER A 289 -18.62 -7.51 12.47
N ALA A 290 -18.57 -6.18 12.60
CA ALA A 290 -18.18 -5.49 13.84
C ALA A 290 -18.99 -4.21 14.01
N ALA A 291 -19.30 -3.85 15.26
CA ALA A 291 -20.14 -2.71 15.58
C ALA A 291 -19.44 -1.71 16.51
N ALA A 292 -19.88 -0.46 16.45
CA ALA A 292 -19.49 0.60 17.36
C ALA A 292 -20.66 1.54 17.63
N LYS A 293 -20.63 2.19 18.80
CA LYS A 293 -21.68 3.09 19.26
C LYS A 293 -21.26 4.55 19.15
N ILE A 294 -22.10 5.36 18.51
CA ILE A 294 -22.02 6.82 18.57
C ILE A 294 -22.93 7.29 19.71
N THR A 295 -22.33 7.99 20.68
CA THR A 295 -23.02 8.60 21.82
C THR A 295 -22.91 10.12 21.70
N VAL A 296 -24.06 10.79 21.71
CA VAL A 296 -24.13 12.25 21.60
C VAL A 296 -24.50 12.84 22.96
N VAL A 297 -23.52 13.47 23.62
CA VAL A 297 -23.69 14.10 24.95
C VAL A 297 -24.09 15.57 24.81
N ASP A 298 -24.68 16.14 25.86
CA ASP A 298 -25.08 17.55 25.86
C ASP A 298 -23.91 18.49 26.15
N ALA A 299 -22.92 18.01 26.91
CA ALA A 299 -21.73 18.77 27.26
C ALA A 299 -20.45 17.92 27.20
N LEU A 300 -19.32 18.57 26.90
CA LEU A 300 -18.01 17.91 26.77
C LEU A 300 -17.55 17.21 28.05
N HIS A 301 -17.98 17.67 29.23
CA HIS A 301 -17.60 17.08 30.51
C HIS A 301 -18.24 15.71 30.78
N GLU A 302 -19.25 15.30 30.00
CA GLU A 302 -19.90 13.99 30.10
C GLU A 302 -19.15 12.92 29.30
N ILE A 303 -18.16 13.31 28.51
CA ILE A 303 -17.33 12.39 27.72
C ILE A 303 -16.42 11.62 28.69
N PRO A 304 -16.47 10.28 28.72
CA PRO A 304 -15.57 9.50 29.57
C PRO A 304 -14.11 9.78 29.22
N LEU A 305 -13.37 10.41 30.15
CA LEU A 305 -11.93 10.54 30.03
C LEU A 305 -11.33 9.15 30.23
N LYS A 306 -10.75 8.55 29.18
CA LYS A 306 -9.90 7.36 29.34
C LYS A 306 -8.78 7.71 30.32
N LYS A 307 -8.89 7.22 31.56
CA LYS A 307 -7.84 7.35 32.57
C LYS A 307 -6.61 6.62 32.02
N GLY A 308 -5.56 7.35 31.67
CA GLY A 308 -4.28 6.76 31.31
C GLY A 308 -3.79 5.91 32.47
N GLU A 309 -3.35 4.68 32.18
CA GLU A 309 -2.52 3.91 33.10
C GLU A 309 -1.32 4.76 33.49
N GLY A 310 -1.28 5.15 34.75
CA GLY A 310 -0.23 5.94 35.34
C GLY A 310 1.05 5.12 35.39
N ALA A 311 2.13 5.73 34.91
CA ALA A 311 3.47 5.44 35.39
C ALA A 311 3.47 5.51 36.93
N GLN A 312 3.78 4.40 37.58
CA GLN A 312 4.23 4.40 38.96
C GLN A 312 5.75 4.18 38.92
N LEU A 313 6.45 5.19 39.43
CA LEU A 313 7.89 5.30 39.63
C LEU A 313 8.45 4.16 40.48
#